data_AF-T1ALJ8-F1
#
_entry.id   AF-T1ALJ8-F1
#
_cell.length_a   1.000
_cell.length_b   1.000
_cell.length_c   1.000
_cell.angle_alpha   90.00
_cell.angle_beta   90.00
_cell.angle_gamma   90.00
#
_symmetry.space_group_name_H-M   'P 1'
#
loop_
_entity.id
_entity.type
_entity.pdbx_description
1 polymer ?
#
loop_
_entity_poly.entity_id
_entity_poly.type
_entity_poly.pdbx_seq_one_letter_code
_entity_poly.pdbx_strand_id
1 'polypeptide(L)'
;MLTGFDAFGGETVNPSWEAARALHGTRIAGHRVIARQLPTSFARAPRVLRAALRELDPVTVICVGQAGGRAQISLERVAINVCTARIPDNDGAQPREQPVIAGG
;
A
#
# COMPACT_ATOMS: atom_id res chain seq x y z
N MET A 1 5.37 -1.86 11.12
CA MET A 1 5.61 -2.16 9.70
C MET A 1 5.18 -0.98 8.86
N LEU A 2 5.97 -0.63 7.83
CA LEU A 2 5.60 0.32 6.79
C LEU A 2 5.38 -0.43 5.47
N THR A 3 4.46 0.04 4.65
CA THR A 3 4.37 -0.45 3.26
C THR A 3 4.39 0.72 2.27
N GLY A 4 4.86 0.44 1.07
CA GLY A 4 4.73 1.30 -0.10
C GLY A 4 4.43 0.45 -1.33
N PHE A 5 4.00 1.06 -2.44
CA PHE A 5 3.66 0.35 -3.67
C PHE A 5 4.80 0.36 -4.69
N ASP A 6 4.84 -0.63 -5.57
CA ASP A 6 5.63 -0.56 -6.80
C ASP A 6 5.14 0.55 -7.75
N ALA A 7 5.91 0.82 -8.80
CA ALA A 7 5.53 1.79 -9.81
C ALA A 7 4.34 1.27 -10.62
N PHE A 8 3.46 2.19 -11.05
CA PHE A 8 2.24 1.86 -11.79
C PHE A 8 1.85 3.00 -12.73
N GLY A 9 0.91 2.75 -13.64
CA GLY A 9 0.35 3.80 -14.49
C GLY A 9 1.34 4.46 -15.45
N GLY A 10 2.39 3.74 -15.83
CA GLY A 10 3.46 4.24 -16.72
C GLY A 10 4.64 4.90 -16.00
N GLU A 11 4.55 5.10 -14.69
CA GLU A 11 5.66 5.60 -13.89
C GLU A 11 6.75 4.54 -13.71
N THR A 12 8.00 4.97 -13.56
CA THR A 12 9.15 4.09 -13.28
C THR A 12 9.50 4.02 -11.80
N VAL A 13 8.97 4.96 -10.99
CA VAL A 13 9.22 5.07 -9.56
C VAL A 13 7.91 5.35 -8.84
N ASN A 14 7.79 4.84 -7.62
CA ASN A 14 6.71 5.20 -6.71
C ASN A 14 7.29 5.75 -5.39
N PRO A 15 7.22 7.08 -5.15
CA PRO A 15 7.66 7.71 -3.91
C PRO A 15 7.21 7.03 -2.61
N SER A 16 6.05 6.35 -2.59
CA SER A 16 5.62 5.62 -1.39
C SER A 16 6.57 4.49 -1.01
N TRP A 17 7.09 3.74 -1.99
CA TRP A 17 8.09 2.70 -1.75
C TRP A 17 9.44 3.29 -1.39
N GLU A 18 9.87 4.35 -2.07
CA GLU A 18 11.14 5.03 -1.76
C GLU A 18 11.16 5.51 -0.32
N ALA A 19 10.09 6.16 0.15
CA ALA A 19 9.95 6.63 1.52
C ALA A 19 9.93 5.48 2.53
N ALA A 20 9.15 4.42 2.29
CA ALA A 20 9.08 3.27 3.19
C ALA A 20 10.44 2.53 3.26
N ARG A 21 11.11 2.34 2.11
CA ARG A 21 12.41 1.67 2.02
C ARG A 21 13.49 2.45 2.75
N ALA A 22 13.52 3.78 2.65
CA ALA A 22 14.50 4.62 3.33
C ALA A 22 14.48 4.47 4.86
N LEU A 23 13.32 4.15 5.44
CA LEU A 23 13.18 3.91 6.89
C LEU A 23 13.39 2.45 7.29
N HIS A 24 13.56 1.52 6.34
CA HIS A 24 13.73 0.11 6.66
C HIS A 24 14.97 -0.13 7.52
N GLY A 25 14.83 -0.92 8.58
CA GLY A 25 15.91 -1.28 9.49
C GLY A 25 16.21 -0.24 10.56
N THR A 26 15.69 0.99 10.44
CA THR A 26 15.83 2.03 11.45
C THR A 26 15.11 1.65 12.75
N ARG A 27 15.49 2.32 13.84
CA ARG A 27 14.80 2.26 15.14
C ARG A 27 14.17 3.60 15.45
N ILE A 28 12.88 3.58 15.80
CA ILE A 28 12.11 4.76 16.20
C ILE A 28 11.40 4.41 17.51
N ALA A 29 11.63 5.21 18.56
CA ALA A 29 11.05 4.98 19.89
C ALA A 29 11.22 3.53 20.40
N GLY A 30 12.38 2.91 20.15
CA GLY A 30 12.67 1.53 20.55
C GLY A 30 12.16 0.44 19.62
N HIS A 31 11.31 0.76 18.63
CA HIS A 31 10.77 -0.20 17.67
C HIS A 31 11.57 -0.26 16.37
N ARG A 32 11.82 -1.46 15.86
CA ARG A 32 12.44 -1.65 14.54
C ARG A 32 11.41 -1.44 13.43
N VAL A 33 11.77 -0.63 12.44
CA VAL A 33 10.94 -0.40 11.25
C VAL A 33 11.22 -1.49 10.21
N ILE A 34 10.19 -2.24 9.83
CA ILE A 34 10.24 -3.19 8.72
C ILE A 34 9.38 -2.65 7.59
N ALA A 35 9.96 -2.56 6.38
CA ALA A 35 9.28 -2.10 5.18
C ALA A 35 8.97 -3.28 4.26
N ARG A 36 7.82 -3.25 3.60
CA ARG A 36 7.42 -4.22 2.57
C ARG A 36 6.85 -3.49 1.36
N GLN A 37 7.32 -3.84 0.17
CA GLN A 37 6.74 -3.35 -1.07
C GLN A 37 5.50 -4.18 -1.41
N LEU A 38 4.39 -3.52 -1.71
CA LEU A 38 3.18 -4.13 -2.20
C LEU A 38 3.12 -3.99 -3.73
N PRO A 39 2.66 -5.01 -4.46
CA PRO A 39 2.39 -4.84 -5.88
C PRO A 39 1.15 -3.96 -6.05
N THR A 40 1.13 -3.12 -7.08
CA THR A 40 -0.06 -2.38 -7.50
C THR A 40 -0.97 -3.33 -8.27
N SER A 41 -1.60 -4.22 -7.52
CA SER A 41 -2.45 -5.30 -8.00
C SER A 41 -3.58 -5.56 -7.01
N PHE A 42 -4.83 -5.45 -7.45
CA PHE A 42 -6.01 -5.71 -6.62
C PHE A 42 -6.02 -7.14 -6.07
N ALA A 43 -5.55 -8.12 -6.87
CA ALA A 43 -5.52 -9.52 -6.48
C ALA A 43 -4.34 -9.87 -5.56
N ARG A 44 -3.14 -9.33 -5.85
CA ARG A 44 -1.91 -9.72 -5.16
C ARG A 44 -1.64 -8.90 -3.91
N ALA A 45 -1.92 -7.59 -3.90
CA ALA A 45 -1.58 -6.72 -2.77
C ALA A 45 -2.17 -7.20 -1.44
N PRO A 46 -3.46 -7.60 -1.36
CA PRO A 46 -4.02 -8.09 -0.10
C PRO A 46 -3.37 -9.39 0.37
N ARG A 47 -2.94 -10.26 -0.55
CA ARG A 47 -2.26 -11.52 -0.21
C ARG A 47 -0.88 -11.26 0.36
N VAL A 48 -0.10 -10.39 -0.30
CA VAL A 48 1.24 -9.99 0.16
C VAL A 48 1.16 -9.29 1.50
N LEU A 49 0.23 -8.35 1.68
CA LEU A 49 0.03 -7.66 2.95
C LEU A 49 -0.32 -8.65 4.07
N ARG A 50 -1.31 -9.53 3.88
CA ARG A 50 -1.68 -10.53 4.89
C ARG A 50 -0.54 -11.49 5.23
N ALA A 51 0.27 -11.89 4.26
CA ALA A 51 1.45 -12.71 4.51
C ALA A 51 2.47 -11.97 5.38
N ALA A 52 2.79 -10.71 5.04
CA ALA A 52 3.70 -9.89 5.83
C ALA A 52 3.19 -9.63 7.26
N LEU A 53 1.88 -9.41 7.43
CA LEU A 53 1.27 -9.25 8.75
C LEU A 53 1.44 -10.51 9.61
N ARG A 54 1.20 -11.71 9.04
CA ARG A 54 1.38 -12.98 9.77
C ARG A 54 2.84 -13.29 10.07
N GLU A 55 3.74 -12.98 9.13
CA GLU A 55 5.18 -13.22 9.28
C GLU A 55 5.79 -12.35 10.37
N LEU A 56 5.40 -11.07 10.42
CA LEU A 56 6.08 -10.06 11.24
C LEU A 56 5.36 -9.75 12.56
N ASP A 57 4.09 -10.12 12.67
CA ASP A 57 3.21 -9.78 13.80
C ASP A 57 3.42 -8.35 14.34
N PRO A 58 3.28 -7.32 13.48
CA PRO A 58 3.69 -5.97 13.84
C PRO A 58 2.68 -5.31 14.79
N VAL A 59 3.18 -4.65 15.84
CA VAL A 59 2.35 -3.87 16.78
C VAL A 59 1.64 -2.66 16.13
N THR A 60 2.19 -2.15 15.03
CA THR A 60 1.64 -1.00 14.27
C THR A 60 1.92 -1.18 12.78
N VAL A 61 0.98 -0.79 11.94
CA VAL A 61 1.09 -0.83 10.47
C VAL A 61 0.72 0.53 9.89
N ILE A 62 1.54 1.07 8.99
CA ILE A 62 1.24 2.27 8.21
C ILE A 62 1.42 1.94 6.73
N CYS A 63 0.34 2.04 5.96
CA CYS A 63 0.37 1.85 4.52
C CYS A 63 0.52 3.21 3.83
N VAL A 64 1.61 3.39 3.09
CA VAL A 64 1.89 4.63 2.35
C VAL A 64 1.54 4.41 0.87
N GLY A 65 0.93 5.41 0.25
CA GLY A 65 0.58 5.41 -1.16
C GLY A 65 0.95 6.73 -1.84
N GLN A 66 1.01 6.72 -3.17
CA GLN A 66 1.22 7.91 -3.98
C GLN A 66 -0.12 8.52 -4.38
N ALA A 67 -0.27 9.83 -4.19
CA ALA A 67 -1.39 10.63 -4.67
C ALA A 67 -0.86 11.79 -5.52
N GLY A 68 -0.66 11.53 -6.82
CA GLY A 68 -0.15 12.52 -7.77
C GLY A 68 -1.00 13.79 -7.79
N GLY A 69 -0.35 14.96 -7.82
CA GLY A 69 -1.01 16.27 -7.85
C GLY A 69 -1.39 16.85 -6.48
N ARG A 70 -1.25 16.10 -5.37
CA ARG A 70 -1.40 16.68 -4.02
C ARG A 70 -0.14 17.47 -3.63
N ALA A 71 -0.33 18.64 -3.04
CA ALA A 71 0.77 19.51 -2.61
C ALA A 71 1.34 19.15 -1.22
N GLN A 72 0.64 18.28 -0.47
CA GLN A 72 0.94 18.00 0.94
C GLN A 72 0.64 16.54 1.29
N ILE A 73 1.20 16.10 2.43
CA ILE A 73 0.87 14.80 3.04
C ILE A 73 -0.60 14.83 3.50
N SER A 74 -1.32 13.73 3.26
CA SER A 74 -2.68 13.54 3.73
C SER A 74 -2.74 12.30 4.63
N LEU A 75 -3.52 12.39 5.71
CA LEU A 75 -3.83 11.25 6.56
C LEU A 75 -5.25 10.79 6.22
N GLU A 76 -5.38 9.55 5.75
CA GLU A 76 -6.68 8.99 5.39
C GLU A 76 -7.43 8.56 6.64
N ARG A 77 -8.64 9.13 6.84
CA ARG A 77 -9.46 8.87 8.04
C ARG A 77 -10.32 7.62 7.92
N VAL A 78 -10.68 7.22 6.69
CA VAL A 78 -11.63 6.14 6.42
C VAL A 78 -11.19 5.32 5.22
N ALA A 79 -11.42 4.01 5.29
CA ALA A 79 -11.38 3.11 4.14
C ALA A 79 -12.81 2.64 3.84
N ILE A 80 -13.23 2.77 2.59
CA ILE A 80 -14.57 2.36 2.14
C ILE A 80 -14.52 0.98 1.48
N ASN A 81 -15.55 0.15 1.67
CA ASN A 81 -15.63 -1.19 1.08
C ASN A 81 -16.08 -1.14 -0.40
N VAL A 82 -15.39 -0.35 -1.22
CA VAL A 82 -15.68 -0.21 -2.66
C VAL A 82 -14.37 -0.10 -3.44
N CYS A 83 -14.27 -0.86 -4.52
CA CYS A 83 -13.20 -0.86 -5.51
C CYS A 83 -13.73 -0.32 -6.85
N THR A 84 -13.29 0.88 -7.20
CA THR A 84 -13.49 1.48 -8.53
C THR A 84 -12.17 2.02 -9.02
N ALA A 85 -11.70 1.54 -10.18
CA ALA A 85 -10.39 1.89 -10.72
C ALA A 85 -10.51 2.71 -12.01
N ARG A 86 -9.94 3.92 -12.01
CA ARG A 86 -9.89 4.80 -13.20
C ARG A 86 -9.02 4.23 -14.32
N ILE A 87 -7.94 3.54 -13.96
CA ILE A 87 -7.01 2.85 -14.87
C ILE A 87 -6.85 1.39 -14.40
N PRO A 88 -6.43 0.47 -15.28
CA PRO A 88 -6.04 -0.88 -14.87
C PRO A 88 -4.89 -0.85 -13.86
N ASP A 89 -4.85 -1.84 -12.98
CA ASP A 89 -3.66 -2.14 -12.17
C ASP A 89 -2.55 -2.78 -13.01
N ASN A 90 -1.41 -3.12 -12.38
CA ASN A 90 -0.26 -3.71 -13.09
C ASN A 90 -0.53 -5.12 -13.64
N ASP A 91 -1.60 -5.78 -13.20
CA ASP A 91 -2.02 -7.10 -13.70
C ASP A 91 -3.21 -6.99 -14.68
N GLY A 92 -3.62 -5.76 -15.04
CA GLY A 92 -4.68 -5.48 -16.00
C GLY A 92 -6.10 -5.47 -15.41
N ALA A 93 -6.27 -5.61 -14.09
CA ALA A 93 -7.59 -5.57 -13.47
C ALA A 93 -8.09 -4.12 -13.31
N GLN A 94 -9.35 -3.88 -13.71
CA GLN A 94 -9.99 -2.57 -13.61
C GLN A 94 -11.42 -2.70 -13.02
N PRO A 95 -11.54 -2.93 -11.70
CA PRO A 95 -12.85 -3.11 -11.05
C PRO A 95 -13.73 -1.87 -11.16
N ARG A 96 -15.04 -2.11 -11.20
CA ARG A 96 -16.09 -1.08 -11.26
C ARG A 96 -17.15 -1.37 -10.22
N GLU A 97 -17.20 -0.56 -9.17
CA GLU A 97 -18.17 -0.65 -8.06
C GLU A 97 -18.25 -2.04 -7.40
N GLN A 98 -17.12 -2.74 -7.30
CA GLN A 98 -17.04 -4.04 -6.65
C GLN A 98 -16.68 -3.87 -5.17
N PRO A 99 -17.17 -4.71 -4.25
CA PRO A 99 -16.72 -4.66 -2.86
C PRO A 99 -15.25 -5.06 -2.75
N VAL A 100 -14.51 -4.45 -1.81
CA VAL A 100 -13.13 -4.88 -1.46
C VAL A 100 -13.18 -6.26 -0.81
N ILE A 101 -14.13 -6.46 0.12
CA ILE A 101 -14.43 -7.72 0.79
C ILE A 101 -15.93 -7.96 0.67
N ALA A 102 -16.32 -9.10 0.10
CA ALA A 102 -17.73 -9.47 -0.02
C ALA A 102 -18.37 -9.61 1.36
N GLY A 103 -19.50 -8.91 1.58
CA GLY A 103 -20.21 -8.89 2.86
C GLY A 103 -19.48 -8.20 4.01
N GLY A 104 -18.36 -7.51 3.72
CA GLY A 104 -17.58 -6.75 4.69
C GLY A 104 -18.20 -5.43 5.09
#